data_AF-A0A8K0XV22-F1
#
_entry.id   AF-A0A8K0XV22-F1
#
_cell.length_a   1.000
_cell.length_b   1.000
_cell.length_c   1.000
_cell.angle_alpha   90.00
_cell.angle_beta   90.00
_cell.angle_gamma   90.00
#
_symmetry.space_group_name_H-M   'P 1'
#
loop_
_entity.id
_entity.type
_entity.pdbx_description
1 polymer ?
#
loop_
_entity_poly.entity_id
_entity_poly.type
_entity_poly.pdbx_seq_one_letter_code
_entity_poly.pdbx_strand_id
1 'polypeptide(L)'
;MSAQINADTKSQVITTFDGHPLFSCSTCTAVIALQDELISKSFSGRDGRGFLIHSAVNLKMGKKEDRPLLTGVHTVADVYCVGCNERMGWYYLKASDQSQKYKEGKYLLEREKLIKENNWSLDD
;
A
#
# COMPACT_ATOMS: atom_id res chain seq x y z
N MET A 1 -12.40 16.18 -26.91
CA MET A 1 -12.05 17.29 -26.02
C MET A 1 -11.08 16.75 -24.99
N SER A 2 -9.80 17.01 -25.23
CA SER A 2 -8.69 16.46 -24.47
C SER A 2 -8.69 17.08 -23.07
N ALA A 3 -8.98 16.28 -22.04
CA ALA A 3 -8.79 16.73 -20.67
C ALA A 3 -7.29 16.93 -20.46
N GLN A 4 -6.87 18.19 -20.33
CA GLN A 4 -5.51 18.56 -19.97
C GLN A 4 -5.22 17.97 -18.58
N ILE A 5 -4.37 16.94 -18.54
CA ILE A 5 -3.88 16.32 -17.31
C ILE A 5 -2.78 17.21 -16.73
N ASN A 6 -3.16 18.38 -16.24
CA ASN A 6 -2.28 19.30 -15.52
C ASN A 6 -2.98 19.76 -14.24
N ALA A 7 -3.00 18.88 -13.24
CA ALA A 7 -3.24 19.26 -11.87
C ALA A 7 -2.36 18.38 -10.97
N ASP A 8 -1.50 19.03 -10.18
CA ASP A 8 -0.71 18.40 -9.12
C ASP A 8 -1.67 17.66 -8.17
N THR A 9 -1.82 16.36 -8.40
CA THR A 9 -2.83 15.50 -7.74
C THR A 9 -2.34 15.00 -6.39
N LYS A 10 -1.22 15.52 -5.88
CA LYS A 10 -0.64 15.14 -4.57
C LYS A 10 -1.57 15.42 -3.38
N SER A 11 -2.63 16.19 -3.56
CA SER A 11 -3.56 16.63 -2.51
C SER A 11 -5.00 16.10 -2.65
N GLN A 12 -5.31 15.27 -3.65
CA GLN A 12 -6.66 14.72 -3.82
C GLN A 12 -6.64 13.19 -3.76
N VAL A 13 -7.54 12.62 -2.95
CA VAL A 13 -7.77 11.17 -2.89
C VAL A 13 -8.44 10.75 -4.20
N ILE A 14 -7.78 9.86 -4.95
CA ILE A 14 -8.31 9.32 -6.20
C ILE A 14 -9.18 8.10 -5.84
N THR A 15 -10.46 8.16 -6.21
CA THR A 15 -11.44 7.07 -6.00
C THR A 15 -11.81 6.47 -7.35
N THR A 16 -10.95 5.59 -7.89
CA THR A 16 -11.15 5.06 -9.25
C THR A 16 -10.94 3.56 -9.33
N PHE A 17 -11.83 2.77 -8.72
CA PHE A 17 -11.91 1.31 -8.89
C PHE A 17 -13.35 0.82 -8.66
N ASP A 18 -14.30 1.45 -9.35
CA ASP A 18 -15.72 1.11 -9.19
C ASP A 18 -15.97 -0.37 -9.54
N GLY A 19 -16.79 -1.04 -8.74
CA GLY A 19 -17.12 -2.45 -8.96
C GLY A 19 -16.03 -3.48 -8.59
N HIS A 20 -14.87 -3.09 -8.08
CA HIS A 20 -13.76 -4.03 -7.80
C HIS A 20 -13.57 -4.30 -6.30
N PRO A 21 -13.08 -5.49 -5.90
CA PRO A 21 -12.67 -5.76 -4.52
C PRO A 21 -11.44 -4.93 -4.12
N LEU A 22 -11.51 -4.25 -2.97
CA LEU A 22 -10.51 -3.26 -2.55
C LEU A 22 -9.97 -3.53 -1.13
N PHE A 23 -8.82 -2.90 -0.86
CA PHE A 23 -8.35 -2.57 0.47
C PHE A 23 -8.44 -1.07 0.69
N SER A 24 -9.08 -0.65 1.78
CA SER A 24 -9.23 0.76 2.17
C SER A 24 -8.60 1.04 3.54
N CYS A 25 -8.29 2.31 3.81
CA CYS A 25 -7.71 2.73 5.08
C CYS A 25 -8.72 2.53 6.22
N SER A 26 -8.29 1.88 7.31
CA SER A 26 -9.17 1.62 8.46
C SER A 26 -9.64 2.88 9.20
N THR A 27 -8.95 4.01 9.02
CA THR A 27 -9.24 5.26 9.73
C THR A 27 -10.17 6.18 8.95
N CYS A 28 -9.96 6.33 7.64
CA CYS A 28 -10.68 7.32 6.82
C CYS A 28 -11.23 6.77 5.51
N THR A 29 -11.23 5.43 5.35
CA THR A 29 -11.81 4.70 4.22
C THR A 29 -11.27 5.07 2.84
N ALA A 30 -10.16 5.82 2.76
CA ALA A 30 -9.49 6.10 1.49
C ALA A 30 -9.04 4.79 0.86
N VAL A 31 -9.33 4.59 -0.43
CA VAL A 31 -8.90 3.39 -1.16
C VAL A 31 -7.37 3.32 -1.18
N ILE A 32 -6.79 2.17 -0.86
CA ILE A 32 -5.34 1.99 -0.77
C ILE A 32 -4.80 1.08 -1.86
N ALA A 33 -5.50 -0.02 -2.16
CA ALA A 33 -5.09 -0.95 -3.20
C ALA A 33 -6.27 -1.79 -3.68
N LEU A 34 -6.18 -2.35 -4.89
CA LEU A 34 -7.03 -3.48 -5.28
C LEU A 34 -6.63 -4.72 -4.49
N GLN A 35 -7.60 -5.62 -4.26
CA GLN A 35 -7.25 -6.92 -3.66
C GLN A 35 -6.36 -7.76 -4.57
N ASP A 36 -6.46 -7.60 -5.89
CA ASP A 36 -5.64 -8.30 -6.89
C ASP A 36 -4.16 -7.92 -6.80
N GLU A 37 -3.83 -6.77 -6.21
CA GLU A 37 -2.46 -6.35 -5.98
C GLU A 37 -1.78 -7.12 -4.82
N LEU A 38 -2.54 -7.96 -4.10
CA LEU A 38 -2.00 -8.78 -3.02
C LEU A 38 -1.10 -9.90 -3.55
N ILE A 39 0.19 -9.81 -3.23
CA ILE A 39 1.19 -10.84 -3.56
C ILE A 39 1.23 -11.92 -2.48
N SER A 40 1.28 -11.52 -1.20
CA SER A 40 1.43 -12.49 -0.10
C SER A 40 0.87 -11.98 1.22
N LYS A 41 0.27 -12.90 1.98
CA LYS A 41 -0.25 -12.68 3.34
C LYS A 41 0.71 -13.13 4.44
N SER A 42 1.85 -13.72 4.06
CA SER A 42 2.80 -14.37 4.99
C SER A 42 3.88 -13.42 5.49
N PHE A 43 3.60 -12.12 5.51
CA PHE A 43 4.52 -11.09 5.96
C PHE A 43 4.16 -10.61 7.36
N SER A 44 5.15 -10.08 8.08
CA SER A 44 4.97 -9.45 9.39
C SER A 44 5.34 -7.97 9.29
N GLY A 45 4.43 -7.12 9.75
CA GLY A 45 4.59 -5.68 9.90
C GLY A 45 5.14 -5.31 11.28
N ARG A 46 5.09 -4.01 11.61
CA ARG A 46 5.46 -3.54 12.96
C ARG A 46 4.37 -3.91 13.97
N ASP A 47 3.11 -3.79 13.56
CA ASP A 47 1.93 -3.97 14.42
C ASP A 47 1.31 -5.38 14.29
N GLY A 48 2.06 -6.37 13.77
CA GLY A 48 1.62 -7.76 13.62
C GLY A 48 1.67 -8.26 12.18
N ARG A 49 0.55 -8.69 11.61
CA ARG A 49 0.51 -9.24 10.24
C ARG A 49 0.61 -8.12 9.19
N GLY A 50 1.36 -8.38 8.13
CA GLY A 50 1.51 -7.49 6.98
C GLY A 50 1.19 -8.20 5.66
N PHE A 51 0.77 -7.42 4.68
CA PHE A 51 0.53 -7.86 3.32
C PHE A 51 1.58 -7.28 2.40
N LEU A 52 2.20 -8.14 1.58
CA LEU A 52 3.03 -7.68 0.48
C LEU A 52 2.10 -7.35 -0.69
N ILE A 53 2.06 -6.09 -1.09
CA ILE A 53 1.19 -5.55 -2.14
C ILE A 53 2.06 -5.03 -3.29
N HIS A 54 1.63 -5.27 -4.53
CA HIS A 54 2.37 -4.85 -5.70
C HIS A 54 2.32 -3.35 -5.95
N SER A 55 1.12 -2.77 -6.02
CA SER A 55 0.91 -1.33 -6.15
C SER A 55 -0.16 -0.82 -5.19
N ALA A 56 -0.06 0.47 -4.84
CA ALA A 56 -0.96 1.13 -3.90
C ALA A 56 -1.13 2.60 -4.29
N VAL A 57 -2.30 3.16 -3.96
CA VAL A 57 -2.71 4.55 -4.22
C VAL A 57 -3.03 5.27 -2.92
N ASN A 58 -3.18 6.60 -2.99
CA ASN A 58 -3.53 7.45 -1.82
C ASN A 58 -2.56 7.26 -0.63
N LEU A 59 -1.30 6.94 -0.94
CA LEU A 59 -0.20 6.84 0.00
C LEU A 59 0.88 7.87 -0.38
N LYS A 60 1.47 8.50 0.64
CA LYS A 60 2.67 9.33 0.49
C LYS A 60 3.86 8.66 1.19
N MET A 61 5.02 8.73 0.57
CA MET A 61 6.26 8.20 1.14
C MET A 61 6.88 9.19 2.13
N GLY A 62 7.36 8.66 3.25
CA GLY A 62 8.17 9.37 4.23
C GLY A 62 9.65 9.40 3.87
N LYS A 63 10.49 9.55 4.89
CA LYS A 63 11.95 9.53 4.73
C LYS A 63 12.42 8.11 4.39
N LYS A 64 13.46 8.05 3.56
CA LYS A 64 14.17 6.80 3.27
C LYS A 64 15.12 6.50 4.43
N GLU A 65 15.16 5.26 4.85
CA GLU A 65 16.04 4.78 5.91
C GLU A 65 16.46 3.33 5.66
N ASP A 66 17.67 2.98 6.10
CA ASP A 66 18.11 1.60 6.12
C ASP A 66 17.62 0.94 7.41
N ARG A 67 16.80 -0.10 7.26
CA ARG A 67 16.14 -0.80 8.36
C ARG A 67 16.62 -2.26 8.41
N PRO A 68 17.15 -2.72 9.56
CA PRO A 68 17.41 -4.15 9.75
C PRO A 68 16.09 -4.89 9.94
N LEU A 69 15.82 -5.86 9.06
CA LEU A 69 14.65 -6.74 9.13
C LEU A 69 15.10 -8.20 9.27
N LEU A 70 14.16 -9.11 9.53
CA LEU A 70 14.44 -10.54 9.70
C LEU A 70 15.21 -11.14 8.51
N THR A 71 14.96 -10.66 7.29
CA THR A 71 15.60 -11.13 6.06
C THR A 71 16.80 -10.28 5.64
N GLY A 72 17.41 -9.52 6.55
CA GLY A 72 18.55 -8.64 6.28
C GLY A 72 18.19 -7.15 6.19
N VAL A 73 19.17 -6.34 5.82
CA VAL A 73 19.04 -4.87 5.75
C VAL A 73 18.32 -4.46 4.47
N HIS A 74 17.33 -3.59 4.61
CA HIS A 74 16.57 -3.03 3.49
C HIS A 74 16.53 -1.51 3.60
N THR A 75 16.72 -0.82 2.49
CA THR A 75 16.36 0.59 2.38
C THR A 75 14.84 0.67 2.17
N VAL A 76 14.14 1.28 3.11
CA VAL A 76 12.68 1.40 3.12
C VAL A 76 12.25 2.85 3.31
N ALA A 77 11.00 3.15 2.99
CA ALA A 77 10.36 4.40 3.39
C ALA A 77 8.98 4.09 3.95
N ASP A 78 8.66 4.61 5.14
CA ASP A 78 7.30 4.49 5.68
C ASP A 78 6.30 5.15 4.74
N VAL A 79 5.10 4.58 4.65
CA VAL A 79 4.01 5.10 3.82
C VAL A 79 2.84 5.52 4.69
N TYR A 80 2.27 6.66 4.36
CA TYR A 80 1.20 7.30 5.12
C TYR A 80 -0.02 7.52 4.23
N CYS A 81 -1.21 7.29 4.77
CA CYS A 81 -2.44 7.60 4.08
C CYS A 81 -2.51 9.11 3.76
N VAL A 82 -2.81 9.49 2.52
CA VAL A 82 -2.98 10.89 2.14
C VAL A 82 -4.22 11.50 2.78
N GLY A 83 -5.27 10.71 3.04
CA GLY A 83 -6.52 11.18 3.63
C GLY A 83 -6.46 11.52 5.12
N CYS A 84 -5.79 10.69 5.94
CA CYS A 84 -5.75 10.87 7.41
C CYS A 84 -4.34 10.93 8.00
N ASN A 85 -3.30 10.81 7.18
CA ASN A 85 -1.89 10.81 7.62
C ASN A 85 -1.49 9.65 8.55
N GLU A 86 -2.35 8.64 8.71
CA GLU A 86 -2.02 7.41 9.46
C GLU A 86 -0.91 6.62 8.76
N ARG A 87 0.02 6.04 9.54
CA ARG A 87 1.06 5.16 9.00
C ARG A 87 0.44 3.82 8.60
N MET A 88 0.59 3.47 7.32
CA MET A 88 -0.03 2.27 6.74
C MET A 88 0.94 1.10 6.62
N GLY A 89 2.25 1.37 6.66
CA GLY A 89 3.29 0.36 6.44
C GLY A 89 4.56 0.99 5.89
N TRP A 90 5.26 0.30 4.99
CA TRP A 90 6.44 0.82 4.30
C TRP A 90 6.56 0.33 2.85
N TYR A 91 7.36 1.03 2.06
CA TYR A 91 7.75 0.68 0.71
C TYR A 91 9.20 0.20 0.69
N TYR A 92 9.49 -0.88 -0.04
CA TYR A 92 10.84 -1.40 -0.21
C TYR A 92 11.54 -0.73 -1.40
N LEU A 93 12.54 0.11 -1.12
CA LEU A 93 13.34 0.75 -2.16
C LEU A 93 14.49 -0.14 -2.62
N LYS A 94 15.18 -0.77 -1.67
CA LYS A 94 16.32 -1.61 -1.95
C LYS A 94 16.47 -2.72 -0.91
N ALA A 95 16.82 -3.92 -1.36
CA ALA A 95 17.26 -5.02 -0.54
C ALA A 95 18.76 -5.26 -0.79
N SER A 96 19.52 -5.50 0.28
CA SER A 96 20.95 -5.83 0.17
C SER A 96 21.18 -7.25 -0.37
N ASP A 97 20.33 -8.19 0.02
CA ASP A 97 20.40 -9.59 -0.42
C ASP A 97 19.62 -9.80 -1.73
N GLN A 98 20.28 -10.47 -2.68
CA GLN A 98 19.70 -10.85 -3.97
C GLN A 98 18.41 -11.69 -3.81
N SER A 99 18.35 -12.56 -2.79
CA SER A 99 17.18 -13.40 -2.52
C SER A 99 15.93 -12.58 -2.13
N GLN A 100 16.12 -11.34 -1.69
CA GLN A 100 15.05 -10.45 -1.23
C GLN A 100 14.65 -9.38 -2.26
N LYS A 101 15.29 -9.37 -3.44
CA LYS A 101 15.04 -8.38 -4.50
C LYS A 101 13.60 -8.34 -5.00
N TYR A 102 12.87 -9.46 -4.91
CA TYR A 102 11.46 -9.51 -5.29
C TYR A 102 10.55 -8.55 -4.47
N LYS A 103 11.03 -8.08 -3.31
CA LYS A 103 10.32 -7.09 -2.49
C LYS A 103 10.53 -5.67 -3.00
N GLU A 104 11.61 -5.38 -3.71
CA GLU A 104 11.89 -4.03 -4.23
C GLU A 104 10.73 -3.58 -5.12
N GLY A 105 10.35 -2.32 -4.95
CA GLY A 105 9.23 -1.76 -5.70
C GLY A 105 7.85 -2.12 -5.14
N LYS A 106 7.77 -2.84 -4.01
CA LYS A 106 6.52 -3.33 -3.40
C LYS A 106 6.25 -2.66 -2.06
N TYR A 107 5.00 -2.72 -1.63
CA TYR A 107 4.55 -2.23 -0.34
C TYR A 107 4.37 -3.37 0.65
N LEU A 108 4.78 -3.16 1.89
CA LEU A 108 4.28 -3.93 3.01
C LEU A 108 3.30 -3.08 3.78
N LEU A 109 2.02 -3.44 3.70
CA LEU A 109 0.93 -2.75 4.38
C LEU A 109 0.46 -3.56 5.58
N GLU A 110 0.18 -2.88 6.68
CA GLU A 110 -0.23 -3.53 7.92
C GLU A 110 -1.71 -3.93 7.88
N ARG A 111 -1.98 -5.19 8.21
CA ARG A 111 -3.34 -5.74 8.11
C ARG A 111 -4.34 -4.97 8.95
N GLU A 112 -3.96 -4.58 10.17
CA GLU A 112 -4.84 -3.85 11.10
C GLU A 112 -5.16 -2.42 10.62
N LYS A 113 -4.39 -1.90 9.65
CA LYS A 113 -4.61 -0.58 9.04
C LYS A 113 -5.48 -0.65 7.79
N LEU A 114 -5.90 -1.84 7.37
CA LEU A 114 -6.66 -2.08 6.15
C LEU A 114 -8.04 -2.69 6.44
N ILE A 115 -9.06 -2.18 5.76
CA ILE A 115 -10.37 -2.82 5.64
C ILE A 115 -10.39 -3.56 4.30
N LYS A 116 -10.90 -4.80 4.31
CA LYS A 116 -11.08 -5.62 3.10
C LYS A 116 -12.51 -5.50 2.61
N GLU A 117 -12.71 -4.96 1.41
CA GLU A 117 -14.01 -4.79 0.77
C GLU A 117 -14.14 -5.76 -0.40
N ASN A 118 -14.98 -6.79 -0.27
CA ASN A 118 -15.09 -7.83 -1.30
C ASN A 118 -15.94 -7.42 -2.51
N ASN A 119 -16.72 -6.34 -2.40
CA ASN A 119 -17.65 -5.86 -3.42
C ASN A 119 -18.53 -6.97 -4.05
N TRP A 120 -19.14 -7.81 -3.20
CA TRP A 120 -20.05 -8.86 -3.68
C TRP A 120 -21.41 -8.27 -4.08
N SER A 121 -21.90 -8.65 -5.26
CA SER A 121 -23.31 -8.53 -5.64
C SER A 121 -23.98 -9.89 -5.51
N LEU A 122 -25.24 -9.90 -5.11
CA LEU A 122 -26.10 -11.07 -5.27
C LEU A 122 -26.73 -10.96 -6.66
N ASP A 123 -26.68 -12.03 -7.43
CA ASP A 123 -27.50 -12.14 -8.64
C ASP A 123 -28.95 -12.39 -8.20
N ASP A 124 -29.91 -11.67 -8.80
CA ASP A 124 -31.35 -11.84 -8.56
C ASP A 124 -31.87 -13.21 -9.05
#